data_AF-A0A440N8K9-F1
#
_entry.id   AF-A0A440N8K9-F1
#
_cell.length_a   1.000
_cell.length_b   1.000
_cell.length_c   1.000
_cell.angle_alpha   90.00
_cell.angle_beta   90.00
_cell.angle_gamma   90.00
#
_symmetry.space_group_name_H-M   'P 1'
#
loop_
_entity.id
_entity.type
_entity.pdbx_description
1 polymer ?
#
loop_
_entity_poly.entity_id
_entity_poly.type
_entity_poly.pdbx_seq_one_letter_code
_entity_poly.pdbx_strand_id
1 'polypeptide(L)'
;SRRFFDLPMSEKMTLHVSKSDVALRGYIEPLGENTDPGKTQDLKECFDFGPERSRLEGPFFGPNLWPSSLPEFRELTYGYHQKMVDLAKKLLQGIALSLDLSERYFESFMRNPISIQRLLHYPPQSGYISEAIIGIGAHTDYGNLTILAQDDVGGLQVMNRDGDWVEGIPIHGTFVINIGDLIQRLTNNLYLANMHRVVNSSGRERYSMP
;
A
#
# COMPACT_ATOMS: atom_id res chain seq x y z
N SER A 1 1.99 -12.41 -5.99
CA SER A 1 1.81 -12.21 -4.54
C SER A 1 1.83 -13.53 -3.77
N ARG A 2 0.77 -14.37 -3.80
CA ARG A 2 0.71 -15.68 -3.09
C ARG A 2 1.99 -16.53 -3.19
N ARG A 3 2.40 -16.89 -4.40
CA ARG A 3 3.66 -17.63 -4.69
C ARG A 3 4.91 -17.07 -4.01
N PHE A 4 5.00 -15.75 -3.81
CA PHE A 4 6.12 -15.12 -3.12
C PHE A 4 6.01 -15.28 -1.61
N PHE A 5 4.83 -15.05 -1.03
CA PHE A 5 4.62 -15.20 0.40
C PHE A 5 4.68 -16.66 0.88
N ASP A 6 4.43 -17.62 -0.03
CA ASP A 6 4.62 -19.06 0.19
C ASP A 6 6.10 -19.49 0.20
N LEU A 7 7.05 -18.63 -0.21
CA LEU A 7 8.47 -18.96 -0.16
C LEU A 7 8.94 -19.18 1.28
N PRO A 8 9.96 -20.03 1.50
CA PRO A 8 10.59 -20.20 2.81
C PRO A 8 11.02 -18.84 3.39
N MET A 9 10.82 -18.65 4.70
CA MET A 9 11.20 -17.40 5.37
C MET A 9 12.68 -17.04 5.13
N SER A 10 13.58 -18.04 5.15
CA SER A 10 15.00 -17.83 4.86
C SER A 10 15.24 -17.18 3.49
N GLU A 11 14.42 -17.52 2.50
CA GLU A 11 14.48 -16.97 1.15
C GLU A 11 13.92 -15.55 1.10
N LYS A 12 12.75 -15.31 1.72
CA LYS A 12 12.15 -13.96 1.81
C LYS A 12 13.09 -12.97 2.52
N MET A 13 13.72 -13.40 3.60
CA MET A 13 14.71 -12.59 4.34
C MET A 13 15.99 -12.30 3.53
N THR A 14 16.27 -13.03 2.45
CA THR A 14 17.35 -12.63 1.54
C THR A 14 17.07 -11.30 0.85
N LEU A 15 15.81 -10.87 0.82
CA LEU A 15 15.32 -9.64 0.20
C LEU A 15 14.83 -8.63 1.25
N HIS A 16 15.21 -8.79 2.52
CA HIS A 16 14.75 -7.93 3.60
C HIS A 16 15.04 -6.44 3.34
N VAL A 17 14.11 -5.56 3.72
CA VAL A 17 14.12 -4.12 3.40
C VAL A 17 15.43 -3.42 3.79
N SER A 18 16.06 -3.83 4.88
CA SER A 18 17.34 -3.28 5.34
C SER A 18 18.50 -3.43 4.34
N LYS A 19 18.37 -4.32 3.35
CA LYS A 19 19.38 -4.53 2.29
C LYS A 19 19.30 -3.49 1.16
N SER A 20 18.33 -2.60 1.22
CA SER A 20 18.12 -1.54 0.22
C SER A 20 18.46 -0.14 0.75
N ASP A 21 18.99 -0.04 1.97
CA ASP A 21 19.34 1.24 2.62
C ASP A 21 18.12 2.20 2.61
N VAL A 22 18.34 3.50 2.41
CA VAL A 22 17.29 4.52 2.34
C VAL A 22 16.34 4.37 1.16
N ALA A 23 16.55 3.41 0.24
CA ALA A 23 15.58 3.14 -0.81
C ALA A 23 14.33 2.43 -0.28
N LEU A 24 14.41 1.72 0.86
CA LEU A 24 13.27 1.05 1.51
C LEU A 24 12.49 0.14 0.54
N ARG A 25 13.21 -0.81 -0.09
CA ARG A 25 12.74 -1.83 -1.02
C ARG A 25 12.92 -3.22 -0.45
N GLY A 26 11.97 -4.10 -0.71
CA GLY A 26 12.06 -5.51 -0.39
C GLY A 26 11.06 -5.95 0.68
N TYR A 27 11.39 -7.06 1.33
CA TYR A 27 10.52 -7.79 2.23
C TYR A 27 10.56 -7.23 3.66
N ILE A 28 9.40 -7.23 4.32
CA ILE A 28 9.23 -6.95 5.75
C ILE A 28 8.41 -8.09 6.35
N GLU A 29 8.95 -8.72 7.40
CA GLU A 29 8.34 -9.84 8.11
C GLU A 29 7.14 -9.44 8.97
N PRO A 30 6.30 -10.41 9.41
CA PRO A 30 5.25 -10.16 10.38
C PRO A 30 5.75 -9.44 11.62
N LEU A 31 5.04 -8.39 12.04
CA LEU A 31 5.39 -7.53 13.18
C LEU A 31 6.69 -6.71 12.98
N GLY A 32 7.27 -6.70 11.78
CA GLY A 32 8.48 -5.92 11.45
C GLY A 32 8.23 -4.43 11.22
N GLU A 33 6.97 -4.02 11.04
CA GLU A 33 6.52 -2.62 10.92
C GLU A 33 5.30 -2.42 11.82
N ASN A 34 5.08 -1.19 12.27
CA ASN A 34 3.92 -0.84 13.08
C ASN A 34 3.44 0.58 12.79
N THR A 35 2.21 0.72 12.31
CA THR A 35 1.64 2.03 12.00
C THR A 35 1.03 2.76 13.21
N ASP A 36 0.65 2.04 14.28
CA ASP A 36 0.16 2.64 15.54
C ASP A 36 0.85 2.00 16.77
N PRO A 37 2.15 2.27 16.98
CA PRO A 37 2.96 1.60 18.01
C PRO A 37 2.54 1.89 19.45
N GLY A 38 1.69 2.89 19.68
CA GLY A 38 1.11 3.16 20.99
C GLY A 38 -0.09 2.27 21.33
N LYS A 39 -0.69 1.59 20.35
CA LYS A 39 -1.94 0.85 20.53
C LYS A 39 -1.93 -0.57 19.98
N THR A 40 -1.28 -0.79 18.84
CA THR A 40 -1.39 -2.05 18.08
C THR A 40 -0.01 -2.62 17.75
N GLN A 41 0.02 -3.83 17.19
CA GLN A 41 1.11 -4.38 16.41
C GLN A 41 0.53 -4.86 15.08
N ASP A 42 1.24 -4.61 13.97
CA ASP A 42 0.73 -4.96 12.65
C ASP A 42 1.09 -6.40 12.28
N LEU A 43 0.09 -7.27 12.29
CA LEU A 43 0.20 -8.66 11.86
C LEU A 43 0.03 -8.76 10.35
N LYS A 44 1.10 -8.40 9.64
CA LYS A 44 1.21 -8.51 8.18
C LYS A 44 2.65 -8.72 7.78
N GLU A 45 2.87 -9.40 6.67
CA GLU A 45 4.13 -9.31 5.94
C GLU A 45 3.91 -8.53 4.64
N CYS A 46 4.95 -7.85 4.16
CA CYS A 46 4.86 -7.11 2.91
C CYS A 46 6.13 -7.20 2.05
N PHE A 47 5.97 -6.82 0.79
CA PHE A 47 7.05 -6.67 -0.15
C PHE A 47 6.88 -5.36 -0.92
N ASP A 48 7.83 -4.45 -0.73
CA ASP A 48 7.81 -3.10 -1.28
C ASP A 48 8.75 -2.96 -2.48
N PHE A 49 8.24 -2.33 -3.53
CA PHE A 49 9.04 -1.92 -4.68
C PHE A 49 8.54 -0.58 -5.23
N GLY A 50 9.35 0.11 -6.01
CA GLY A 50 8.99 1.39 -6.62
C GLY A 50 9.75 1.62 -7.93
N PRO A 51 9.87 2.87 -8.41
CA PRO A 51 10.58 3.19 -9.63
C PRO A 51 11.96 2.54 -9.67
N GLU A 52 12.20 1.73 -10.70
CA GLU A 52 13.48 1.03 -10.87
C GLU A 52 14.61 2.05 -11.06
N ARG A 53 15.74 1.78 -10.40
CA ARG A 53 16.99 2.54 -10.52
C ARG A 53 18.17 1.59 -10.65
N SER A 54 19.18 2.00 -11.40
CA SER A 54 20.42 1.24 -11.53
C SER A 54 21.33 1.36 -10.30
N ARG A 55 21.14 2.41 -9.51
CA ARG A 55 21.92 2.70 -8.29
C ARG A 55 21.07 3.49 -7.29
N LEU A 56 21.54 3.56 -6.05
CA LEU A 56 20.96 4.43 -5.04
C LEU A 56 21.18 5.90 -5.43
N GLU A 57 20.09 6.65 -5.58
CA GLU A 57 20.07 8.08 -5.92
C GLU A 57 19.66 8.95 -4.72
N GLY A 58 19.00 8.36 -3.72
CA GLY A 58 18.54 9.02 -2.51
C GLY A 58 17.42 8.25 -1.82
N PRO A 59 16.77 8.85 -0.79
CA PRO A 59 15.63 8.25 -0.13
C PRO A 59 14.54 7.85 -1.12
N PHE A 60 14.04 6.62 -1.01
CA PHE A 60 13.04 6.03 -1.89
C PHE A 60 13.44 5.90 -3.38
N PHE A 61 14.70 6.15 -3.76
CA PHE A 61 15.17 6.02 -5.14
C PHE A 61 16.42 5.13 -5.18
N GLY A 62 16.21 3.83 -5.42
CA GLY A 62 17.27 2.84 -5.52
C GLY A 62 16.79 1.56 -6.20
N PRO A 63 17.68 0.58 -6.40
CA PRO A 63 17.34 -0.69 -7.05
C PRO A 63 16.30 -1.47 -6.24
N ASN A 64 15.35 -2.12 -6.93
CA ASN A 64 14.43 -3.04 -6.27
C ASN A 64 15.09 -4.42 -6.00
N LEU A 65 14.64 -5.11 -4.95
CA LEU A 65 15.18 -6.41 -4.52
C LEU A 65 14.33 -7.58 -5.04
N TRP A 66 14.53 -7.98 -6.30
CA TRP A 66 13.70 -9.01 -6.94
C TRP A 66 14.07 -10.45 -6.51
N PRO A 67 13.08 -11.34 -6.27
CA PRO A 67 13.34 -12.75 -5.99
C PRO A 67 13.86 -13.49 -7.23
N SER A 68 15.04 -14.10 -7.14
CA SER A 68 15.65 -14.85 -8.24
C SER A 68 14.95 -16.18 -8.54
N SER A 69 14.31 -16.78 -7.54
CA SER A 69 13.54 -18.03 -7.64
C SER A 69 12.20 -17.88 -8.35
N LEU A 70 11.70 -16.65 -8.52
CA LEU A 70 10.45 -16.33 -9.20
C LEU A 70 10.74 -15.34 -10.35
N PRO A 71 11.33 -15.77 -11.48
CA PRO A 71 11.74 -14.88 -12.57
C PRO A 71 10.61 -14.00 -13.13
N GLU A 72 9.39 -14.53 -13.18
CA GLU A 72 8.18 -13.82 -13.66
C GLU A 72 7.70 -12.73 -12.70
N PHE A 73 8.11 -12.78 -11.43
CA PHE A 73 7.58 -11.92 -10.38
C PHE A 73 7.80 -10.45 -10.72
N ARG A 74 9.04 -10.10 -11.09
CA ARG A 74 9.40 -8.74 -11.50
C ARG A 74 8.52 -8.24 -12.63
N GLU A 75 8.41 -9.00 -13.71
CA GLU A 75 7.67 -8.56 -14.90
C GLU A 75 6.19 -8.31 -14.57
N LEU A 76 5.56 -9.24 -13.87
CA LEU A 76 4.14 -9.15 -13.52
C LEU A 76 3.86 -8.02 -12.52
N THR A 77 4.62 -7.94 -11.43
CA THR A 77 4.33 -6.98 -10.35
C THR A 77 4.78 -5.56 -10.73
N TYR A 78 5.91 -5.42 -11.43
CA TYR A 78 6.35 -4.11 -11.91
C TYR A 78 5.48 -3.61 -13.07
N GLY A 79 5.03 -4.49 -13.96
CA GLY A 79 4.05 -4.15 -14.99
C GLY A 79 2.73 -3.65 -14.37
N TYR A 80 2.24 -4.31 -13.32
CA TYR A 80 1.07 -3.83 -12.56
C TYR A 80 1.31 -2.44 -11.94
N HIS A 81 2.45 -2.24 -11.26
CA HIS A 81 2.81 -0.94 -10.69
C HIS A 81 2.81 0.18 -11.73
N GLN A 82 3.38 -0.04 -12.91
CA GLN A 82 3.36 0.94 -13.99
C GLN A 82 1.92 1.30 -14.43
N LYS A 83 1.03 0.31 -14.52
CA LYS A 83 -0.39 0.56 -14.81
C LYS A 83 -1.10 1.33 -13.70
N MET A 84 -0.76 1.08 -12.43
CA MET A 84 -1.30 1.84 -11.31
C MET A 84 -0.81 3.29 -11.29
N VAL A 85 0.47 3.53 -11.63
CA VAL A 85 1.00 4.90 -11.80
C VAL A 85 0.26 5.65 -12.90
N ASP A 86 -0.03 5.00 -14.02
CA ASP A 86 -0.81 5.61 -15.11
C ASP A 86 -2.27 5.87 -14.72
N LEU A 87 -2.89 4.97 -13.96
CA LEU A 87 -4.23 5.19 -13.40
C LEU A 87 -4.23 6.35 -12.39
N ALA A 88 -3.23 6.44 -11.51
CA ALA A 88 -3.10 7.52 -10.55
C ALA A 88 -3.02 8.89 -11.23
N LYS A 89 -2.27 9.00 -12.34
CA LYS A 89 -2.23 10.24 -13.14
C LYS A 89 -3.61 10.64 -13.68
N LYS A 90 -4.39 9.68 -14.19
CA LYS A 90 -5.76 9.94 -14.67
C LYS A 90 -6.71 10.34 -13.54
N LEU A 91 -6.61 9.70 -12.38
CA LEU A 91 -7.40 10.08 -11.20
C LEU A 91 -7.06 11.51 -10.75
N LEU A 92 -5.78 11.88 -10.75
CA LEU A 92 -5.35 13.25 -10.43
C LEU A 92 -5.87 14.29 -11.44
N GLN A 93 -5.94 13.96 -12.73
CA GLN A 93 -6.60 14.81 -13.73
C GLN A 93 -8.08 15.03 -13.38
N GLY A 94 -8.79 13.97 -12.97
CA GLY A 94 -10.17 14.04 -12.49
C GLY A 94 -10.32 14.94 -11.25
N ILE A 95 -9.42 14.78 -10.27
CA ILE A 95 -9.39 15.64 -9.07
C ILE A 95 -9.16 17.11 -9.44
N ALA A 96 -8.24 17.39 -10.37
CA ALA A 96 -8.00 18.76 -10.83
C ALA A 96 -9.25 19.38 -11.45
N LEU A 97 -9.95 18.63 -12.33
CA LEU A 97 -11.17 19.10 -12.96
C LEU A 97 -12.30 19.36 -11.94
N SER A 98 -12.46 18.51 -10.92
CA SER A 98 -13.45 18.74 -9.86
C SER A 98 -13.13 19.93 -8.95
N LEU A 99 -11.91 20.47 -9.03
CA LEU A 99 -11.47 21.67 -8.32
C LEU A 99 -11.53 22.93 -9.21
N ASP A 100 -12.17 22.85 -10.39
CA ASP A 100 -12.17 23.89 -11.42
C ASP A 100 -10.75 24.30 -11.88
N LEU A 101 -9.80 23.37 -11.83
CA LEU A 101 -8.43 23.55 -12.32
C LEU A 101 -8.25 22.93 -13.70
N SER A 102 -7.16 23.28 -14.37
CA SER A 102 -6.73 22.57 -15.58
C SER A 102 -6.52 21.10 -15.30
N GLU A 103 -6.94 20.20 -16.20
CA GLU A 103 -6.63 18.76 -16.12
C GLU A 103 -5.13 18.49 -15.92
N ARG A 104 -4.26 19.39 -16.39
CA ARG A 104 -2.79 19.27 -16.33
C ARG A 104 -2.18 19.82 -15.04
N TYR A 105 -3.00 20.33 -14.12
CA TYR A 105 -2.53 21.01 -12.92
C TYR A 105 -1.51 20.17 -12.14
N PHE A 106 -1.77 18.87 -11.99
CA PHE A 106 -0.89 17.98 -11.22
C PHE A 106 0.31 17.42 -12.00
N GLU A 107 0.41 17.60 -13.32
CA GLU A 107 1.46 16.96 -14.14
C GLU A 107 2.87 17.31 -13.67
N SER A 108 3.07 18.57 -13.27
CA SER A 108 4.37 19.06 -12.84
C SER A 108 4.88 18.38 -11.57
N PHE A 109 3.98 18.01 -10.65
CA PHE A 109 4.27 17.31 -9.40
C PHE A 109 4.51 15.80 -9.61
N MET A 110 4.12 15.26 -10.77
CA MET A 110 4.25 13.84 -11.14
C MET A 110 5.43 13.56 -12.07
N ARG A 111 6.38 14.50 -12.22
CA ARG A 111 7.64 14.31 -12.94
C ARG A 111 8.63 13.60 -12.02
N ASN A 112 8.62 12.28 -12.04
CA ASN A 112 9.39 11.39 -11.15
C ASN A 112 8.84 11.28 -9.71
N PRO A 113 7.60 10.79 -9.55
CA PRO A 113 6.98 10.67 -8.24
C PRO A 113 7.61 9.53 -7.43
N ILE A 114 7.66 9.72 -6.11
CA ILE A 114 7.81 8.58 -5.21
C ILE A 114 6.50 7.78 -5.30
N SER A 115 6.59 6.60 -5.89
CA SER A 115 5.47 5.66 -6.01
C SER A 115 5.93 4.33 -5.46
N ILE A 116 5.30 3.86 -4.39
CA ILE A 116 5.64 2.59 -3.75
C ILE A 116 4.47 1.67 -4.01
N GLN A 117 4.73 0.52 -4.63
CA GLN A 117 3.80 -0.59 -4.64
C GLN A 117 4.14 -1.48 -3.45
N ARG A 118 3.11 -1.77 -2.66
CA ARG A 118 3.24 -2.65 -1.50
C ARG A 118 2.37 -3.88 -1.72
N LEU A 119 2.97 -5.06 -1.78
CA LEU A 119 2.22 -6.31 -1.75
C LEU A 119 2.06 -6.72 -0.30
N LEU A 120 0.84 -7.08 0.11
CA LEU A 120 0.53 -7.42 1.50
C LEU A 120 -0.04 -8.83 1.60
N HIS A 121 0.39 -9.53 2.64
CA HIS A 121 -0.22 -10.77 3.11
C HIS A 121 -0.52 -10.64 4.60
N TYR A 122 -1.77 -10.94 4.95
CA TYR A 122 -2.25 -11.01 6.32
C TYR A 122 -2.53 -12.47 6.64
N PRO A 123 -1.87 -13.06 7.65
CA PRO A 123 -2.16 -14.43 8.05
C PRO A 123 -3.59 -14.54 8.59
N PRO A 124 -4.17 -15.75 8.58
CA PRO A 124 -5.48 -15.99 9.18
C PRO A 124 -5.43 -15.73 10.69
N GLN A 125 -6.40 -14.98 11.20
CA GLN A 125 -6.62 -14.83 12.64
C GLN A 125 -7.93 -15.54 13.01
N SER A 126 -7.93 -16.25 14.14
CA SER A 126 -9.09 -16.96 14.65
C SER A 126 -9.36 -16.59 16.11
N GLY A 127 -10.63 -16.69 16.53
CA GLY A 127 -11.04 -16.31 17.88
C GLY A 127 -11.19 -14.79 18.06
N TYR A 128 -11.04 -14.34 19.29
CA TYR A 128 -11.12 -12.91 19.62
C TYR A 128 -9.87 -12.18 19.10
N ILE A 129 -10.07 -11.23 18.19
CA ILE A 129 -9.02 -10.33 17.71
C ILE A 129 -9.02 -9.11 18.62
N SER A 130 -7.97 -8.99 19.44
CA SER A 130 -7.77 -7.81 20.26
C SER A 130 -7.22 -6.65 19.42
N GLU A 131 -7.48 -5.42 19.85
CA GLU A 131 -6.88 -4.24 19.19
C GLU A 131 -5.34 -4.22 19.34
N ALA A 132 -4.77 -4.98 20.28
CA ALA A 132 -3.33 -5.04 20.46
C ALA A 132 -2.60 -5.67 19.26
N ILE A 133 -3.23 -6.58 18.51
CA ILE A 133 -2.62 -7.22 17.33
C ILE A 133 -3.68 -7.37 16.23
N ILE A 134 -3.61 -6.50 15.23
CA ILE A 134 -4.52 -6.47 14.08
C ILE A 134 -3.71 -6.45 12.78
N GLY A 135 -4.36 -6.49 11.63
CA GLY A 135 -3.66 -6.49 10.34
C GLY A 135 -2.81 -5.23 10.15
N ILE A 136 -3.43 -4.05 10.26
CA ILE A 136 -2.75 -2.75 10.32
C ILE A 136 -3.48 -1.84 11.30
N GLY A 137 -2.73 -1.13 12.15
CA GLY A 137 -3.19 -0.01 12.97
C GLY A 137 -3.92 1.09 12.18
N ALA A 138 -4.63 1.96 12.89
CA ALA A 138 -5.34 3.09 12.28
C ALA A 138 -4.35 4.16 11.78
N HIS A 139 -4.45 4.56 10.52
CA HIS A 139 -3.54 5.54 9.91
C HIS A 139 -4.13 6.26 8.68
N THR A 140 -3.45 7.30 8.21
CA THR A 140 -3.64 7.89 6.88
C THR A 140 -2.44 7.59 5.99
N ASP A 141 -2.65 7.67 4.68
CA ASP A 141 -1.58 7.50 3.70
C ASP A 141 -0.90 8.85 3.41
N TYR A 142 0.43 8.89 3.45
CA TYR A 142 1.19 10.13 3.28
C TYR A 142 1.18 10.70 1.86
N GLY A 143 0.81 9.91 0.85
CA GLY A 143 0.95 10.24 -0.57
C GLY A 143 -0.15 11.13 -1.13
N ASN A 144 -0.29 11.12 -2.46
CA ASN A 144 -1.41 11.81 -3.14
C ASN A 144 -2.71 11.01 -3.02
N LEU A 145 -2.65 9.74 -3.39
CA LEU A 145 -3.75 8.79 -3.34
C LEU A 145 -3.18 7.37 -3.31
N THR A 146 -4.00 6.43 -2.87
CA THR A 146 -3.72 4.99 -2.87
C THR A 146 -4.73 4.28 -3.75
N ILE A 147 -4.27 3.34 -4.58
CA ILE A 147 -5.12 2.51 -5.45
C ILE A 147 -5.02 1.08 -4.93
N LEU A 148 -6.03 0.64 -4.20
CA LEU A 148 -6.01 -0.63 -3.51
C LEU A 148 -6.77 -1.70 -4.30
N ALA A 149 -6.04 -2.72 -4.74
CA ALA A 149 -6.63 -4.01 -5.05
C ALA A 149 -6.69 -4.88 -3.80
N GLN A 150 -7.82 -5.53 -3.56
CA GLN A 150 -8.02 -6.48 -2.46
C GLN A 150 -8.75 -7.73 -2.95
N ASP A 151 -8.51 -8.86 -2.28
CA ASP A 151 -9.24 -10.10 -2.53
C ASP A 151 -10.66 -10.07 -1.93
N ASP A 152 -11.35 -11.21 -1.96
CA ASP A 152 -12.72 -11.40 -1.47
C ASP A 152 -12.81 -11.54 0.07
N VAL A 153 -11.71 -11.42 0.80
CA VAL A 153 -11.67 -11.72 2.24
C VAL A 153 -12.17 -10.56 3.08
N GLY A 154 -11.96 -9.32 2.62
CA GLY A 154 -12.37 -8.10 3.33
C GLY A 154 -11.44 -7.78 4.50
N GLY A 155 -11.90 -6.97 5.46
CA GLY A 155 -11.15 -6.56 6.64
C GLY A 155 -10.55 -5.16 6.60
N LEU A 156 -10.62 -4.46 5.45
CA LEU A 156 -10.36 -3.02 5.42
C LEU A 156 -11.49 -2.30 6.15
N GLN A 157 -11.15 -1.40 7.07
CA GLN A 157 -12.09 -0.49 7.71
C GLN A 157 -11.66 0.95 7.48
N VAL A 158 -12.61 1.82 7.14
CA VAL A 158 -12.39 3.25 6.93
C VAL A 158 -13.26 4.03 7.90
N MET A 159 -12.67 5.01 8.57
CA MET A 159 -13.41 5.88 9.48
C MET A 159 -14.22 6.91 8.70
N ASN A 160 -15.53 6.96 8.94
CA ASN A 160 -16.41 7.96 8.36
C ASN A 160 -16.33 9.30 9.12
N ARG A 161 -17.13 10.30 8.70
CA ARG A 161 -17.13 11.64 9.31
C ARG A 161 -17.76 11.69 10.70
N ASP A 162 -18.57 10.69 11.05
CA ASP A 162 -19.19 10.56 12.36
C ASP A 162 -18.25 9.88 13.37
N GLY A 163 -17.07 9.43 12.91
CA GLY A 163 -16.07 8.73 13.72
C GLY A 163 -16.26 7.22 13.77
N ASP A 164 -17.21 6.68 13.01
CA ASP A 164 -17.50 5.26 12.96
C ASP A 164 -16.63 4.53 11.93
N TRP A 165 -16.19 3.32 12.27
CA TRP A 165 -15.51 2.42 11.35
C TRP A 165 -16.52 1.75 10.42
N VAL A 166 -16.32 1.93 9.11
CA VAL A 166 -17.14 1.32 8.05
C VAL A 166 -16.31 0.30 7.28
N GLU A 167 -16.91 -0.84 6.96
CA GLU A 167 -16.26 -1.90 6.19
C GLU A 167 -16.02 -1.48 4.73
N GLY A 168 -14.79 -1.63 4.27
CA GLY A 168 -14.39 -1.53 2.87
C GLY A 168 -14.69 -2.83 2.12
N ILE A 169 -15.98 -3.14 1.97
CA ILE A 169 -16.47 -4.40 1.37
C ILE A 169 -15.81 -4.63 0.00
N PRO A 170 -15.16 -5.78 -0.24
CA PRO A 170 -14.61 -6.10 -1.56
C PRO A 170 -15.69 -6.18 -2.63
N ILE A 171 -15.47 -5.48 -3.74
CA ILE A 171 -16.34 -5.53 -4.92
C ILE A 171 -15.51 -6.04 -6.09
N HIS A 172 -15.91 -7.18 -6.66
CA HIS A 172 -15.18 -7.81 -7.77
C HIS A 172 -15.04 -6.87 -8.98
N GLY A 173 -13.82 -6.78 -9.54
CA GLY A 173 -13.54 -5.95 -10.71
C GLY A 173 -13.38 -4.46 -10.42
N THR A 174 -13.18 -4.08 -9.15
CA THR A 174 -13.02 -2.67 -8.74
C THR A 174 -11.72 -2.47 -7.95
N PHE A 175 -11.32 -1.20 -7.84
CA PHE A 175 -10.27 -0.74 -6.92
C PHE A 175 -10.91 0.16 -5.86
N VAL A 176 -10.38 0.10 -4.63
CA VAL A 176 -10.67 1.11 -3.61
C VAL A 176 -9.68 2.26 -3.79
N ILE A 177 -10.18 3.50 -3.80
CA ILE A 177 -9.35 4.70 -3.95
C ILE A 177 -9.40 5.49 -2.64
N ASN A 178 -8.24 5.67 -2.00
CA ASN A 178 -8.10 6.52 -0.82
C ASN A 178 -7.36 7.80 -1.19
N ILE A 179 -7.78 8.92 -0.63
CA ILE A 179 -7.03 10.18 -0.70
C ILE A 179 -5.92 10.14 0.36
N GLY A 180 -4.73 10.62 -0.01
CA GLY A 180 -3.62 10.78 0.90
C GLY A 180 -3.42 12.23 1.37
N ASP A 181 -2.55 12.38 2.36
CA ASP A 181 -2.30 13.63 3.08
C ASP A 181 -1.84 14.77 2.17
N LEU A 182 -1.12 14.48 1.07
CA LEU A 182 -0.67 15.51 0.14
C LEU A 182 -1.84 16.20 -0.56
N ILE A 183 -2.83 15.44 -1.03
CA ILE A 183 -4.00 16.01 -1.70
C ILE A 183 -4.89 16.73 -0.68
N GLN A 184 -5.06 16.18 0.52
CA GLN A 184 -5.75 16.90 1.59
C GLN A 184 -5.10 18.26 1.86
N ARG A 185 -3.76 18.30 1.99
CA ARG A 185 -3.03 19.54 2.23
C ARG A 185 -3.11 20.51 1.05
N LEU A 186 -2.91 20.04 -0.18
CA LEU A 186 -2.94 20.88 -1.39
C LEU A 186 -4.33 21.49 -1.64
N THR A 187 -5.38 20.80 -1.23
CA THR A 187 -6.77 21.25 -1.38
C THR A 187 -7.31 21.98 -0.16
N ASN A 188 -6.46 22.26 0.84
CA ASN A 188 -6.83 22.90 2.10
C ASN A 188 -8.03 22.21 2.78
N ASN A 189 -7.94 20.88 2.92
CA ASN A 189 -8.94 20.01 3.54
C ASN A 189 -10.28 19.89 2.79
N LEU A 190 -10.36 20.31 1.52
CA LEU A 190 -11.56 20.04 0.72
C LEU A 190 -11.69 18.55 0.42
N TYR A 191 -10.57 17.89 0.08
CA TYR A 191 -10.44 16.45 0.12
C TYR A 191 -9.86 16.04 1.48
N LEU A 192 -10.31 14.91 2.01
CA LEU A 192 -9.86 14.39 3.30
C LEU A 192 -9.26 13.00 3.12
N ALA A 193 -8.07 12.81 3.68
CA ALA A 193 -7.47 11.51 3.91
C ALA A 193 -8.14 10.88 5.12
N ASN A 194 -8.90 9.81 4.88
CA ASN A 194 -9.62 9.13 5.95
C ASN A 194 -8.69 8.18 6.69
N MET A 195 -8.81 8.14 8.02
CA MET A 195 -8.19 7.10 8.82
C MET A 195 -8.72 5.74 8.36
N HIS A 196 -7.83 4.79 8.18
CA HIS A 196 -8.17 3.42 7.82
C HIS A 196 -7.30 2.42 8.59
N ARG A 197 -7.84 1.23 8.79
CA ARG A 197 -7.17 0.11 9.48
C ARG A 197 -7.53 -1.21 8.81
N VAL A 198 -6.81 -2.27 9.16
CA VAL A 198 -7.14 -3.63 8.69
C VAL A 198 -7.33 -4.57 9.87
N VAL A 199 -8.50 -5.21 9.93
CA VAL A 199 -8.87 -6.23 10.92
C VAL A 199 -9.25 -7.51 10.16
N ASN A 200 -8.39 -8.53 10.17
CA ASN A 200 -8.66 -9.79 9.47
C ASN A 200 -9.40 -10.79 10.36
N SER A 201 -10.71 -10.62 10.53
CA SER A 201 -11.57 -11.51 11.34
C SER A 201 -12.11 -12.73 10.60
N SER A 202 -11.70 -12.94 9.35
CA SER A 202 -12.28 -13.95 8.46
C SER A 202 -11.86 -15.39 8.76
N GLY A 203 -10.76 -15.60 9.51
CA GLY A 203 -10.12 -16.91 9.62
C GLY A 203 -9.38 -17.38 8.36
N ARG A 204 -9.37 -16.59 7.28
CA ARG A 204 -8.63 -16.84 6.04
C ARG A 204 -7.43 -15.90 5.92
N GLU A 205 -6.43 -16.33 5.16
CA GLU A 205 -5.39 -15.42 4.67
C GLU A 205 -5.99 -14.35 3.76
N ARG A 206 -5.51 -13.11 3.86
CA ARG A 206 -5.94 -11.98 3.02
C ARG A 206 -4.74 -11.42 2.25
N TYR A 207 -4.95 -11.05 1.01
CA TYR A 207 -3.96 -10.39 0.17
C TYR A 207 -4.48 -9.05 -0.35
N SER A 208 -3.60 -8.06 -0.39
CA SER A 208 -3.90 -6.77 -1.02
C SER A 208 -2.67 -6.14 -1.67
N MET A 209 -2.91 -5.22 -2.60
CA MET A 209 -1.88 -4.56 -3.40
C MET A 209 -2.22 -3.06 -3.56
N PRO A 210 -2.02 -2.24 -2.50
CA PRO A 210 -2.02 -0.78 -2.57
C PRO A 210 -0.81 -0.22 -3.33
#